data_AF-A0A354C830-F1
#
_entry.id   AF-A0A354C830-F1
#
_cell.length_a   1.000
_cell.length_b   1.000
_cell.length_c   1.000
_cell.angle_alpha   90.00
_cell.angle_beta   90.00
_cell.angle_gamma   90.00
#
_symmetry.space_group_name_H-M   'P 1'
#
loop_
_entity.id
_entity.type
_entity.pdbx_description
1 polymer ?
#
loop_
_entity_poly.entity_id
_entity_poly.type
_entity_poly.pdbx_seq_one_letter_code
_entity_poly.pdbx_strand_id
1 'polypeptide(L)'
;MKKLLTVLIVMMALVVFGASSAVAQGATEVKDFACWIIPADSGLPDALTTKDKTKAVESASGNVNFTCKFKFDPKKYPGLIKKAVKHEGFPCGTQFGVTKNTSAVTTPGGQVTLVCKIKPPKK
;
A
#
# COMPACT_ATOMS: atom_id res chain seq x y z
N MET A 1 -26.08 15.91 -71.21
CA MET A 1 -26.48 17.01 -70.31
C MET A 1 -26.00 16.70 -68.91
N LYS A 2 -25.14 17.58 -68.39
CA LYS A 2 -25.06 18.07 -67.00
C LYS A 2 -25.19 17.07 -65.82
N LYS A 3 -24.08 17.02 -65.05
CA LYS A 3 -24.01 17.24 -63.58
C LYS A 3 -24.56 16.10 -62.70
N LEU A 4 -24.03 15.74 -61.53
CA LEU A 4 -23.11 16.39 -60.60
C LEU A 4 -22.54 15.33 -59.63
N LEU A 5 -21.35 15.64 -59.10
CA LEU A 5 -20.61 15.07 -57.98
C LEU A 5 -21.41 14.34 -56.88
N THR A 6 -20.81 13.32 -56.25
CA THR A 6 -20.47 13.36 -54.81
C THR A 6 -19.33 12.37 -54.53
N VAL A 7 -18.12 12.92 -54.37
CA VAL A 7 -16.92 12.22 -53.90
C VAL A 7 -16.92 12.32 -52.37
N LEU A 8 -17.13 11.20 -51.68
CA LEU A 8 -17.13 11.13 -50.22
C LEU A 8 -15.73 10.66 -49.77
N ILE A 9 -14.84 11.64 -49.54
CA ILE A 9 -13.51 11.42 -48.94
C ILE A 9 -13.73 11.12 -47.46
N VAL A 10 -13.66 9.84 -47.09
CA VAL A 10 -13.59 9.42 -45.69
C VAL A 10 -12.14 9.55 -45.24
N MET A 11 -11.82 10.68 -44.59
CA MET A 11 -10.57 10.85 -43.85
C MET A 11 -10.56 9.85 -42.68
N MET A 12 -9.89 8.72 -42.89
CA MET A 12 -9.51 7.78 -41.83
C MET A 12 -8.40 8.44 -41.01
N ALA A 13 -8.78 9.16 -39.95
CA ALA A 13 -7.86 9.60 -38.93
C ALA A 13 -7.34 8.36 -38.17
N LEU A 14 -6.11 7.96 -38.46
CA LEU A 14 -5.32 7.04 -37.64
C LEU A 14 -5.07 7.71 -36.29
N VAL A 15 -6.00 7.54 -35.36
CA VAL A 15 -5.76 7.85 -33.95
C VAL A 15 -4.84 6.76 -33.43
N VAL A 16 -3.54 7.05 -33.43
CA VAL A 16 -2.53 6.25 -32.75
C VAL A 16 -2.80 6.42 -31.25
N PHE A 17 -3.73 5.61 -30.73
CA PHE A 17 -3.86 5.39 -29.30
C PHE A 17 -2.58 4.69 -28.86
N GLY A 18 -1.62 5.49 -28.38
CA GLY A 18 -0.49 5.03 -27.62
C GLY A 18 -1.03 4.36 -26.35
N ALA A 19 -1.30 3.06 -26.44
CA ALA A 19 -1.46 2.21 -25.29
C ALA A 19 -0.08 2.15 -24.60
N SER A 20 0.17 3.11 -23.71
CA SER A 20 1.19 2.96 -22.70
C SER A 20 0.77 1.77 -21.86
N SER A 21 1.30 0.59 -22.21
CA SER A 21 1.25 -0.60 -21.40
C SER A 21 1.91 -0.23 -20.07
N ALA A 22 1.10 0.20 -19.10
CA ALA A 22 1.52 0.22 -17.73
C ALA A 22 1.81 -1.24 -17.38
N VAL A 23 3.07 -1.63 -17.52
CA VAL A 23 3.57 -2.92 -17.09
C VAL A 23 3.27 -2.95 -15.59
N ALA A 24 2.21 -3.65 -15.22
CA ALA A 24 1.95 -4.05 -13.87
C ALA A 24 3.10 -5.02 -13.49
N GLN A 25 4.22 -4.45 -13.06
CA GLN A 25 5.30 -5.23 -12.46
C GLN A 25 4.68 -5.99 -11.30
N GLY A 26 4.66 -7.33 -11.45
CA GLY A 26 3.95 -8.23 -10.58
C GLY A 26 4.35 -7.97 -9.13
N ALA A 27 3.35 -7.72 -8.29
CA ALA A 27 3.54 -7.64 -6.85
C ALA A 27 3.99 -9.03 -6.36
N THR A 28 5.28 -9.18 -6.07
CA THR A 28 5.77 -10.40 -5.41
C THR A 28 5.24 -10.42 -3.99
N GLU A 29 4.26 -11.28 -3.72
CA GLU A 29 3.74 -11.49 -2.37
C GLU A 29 4.79 -12.25 -1.55
N VAL A 30 5.48 -11.52 -0.66
CA VAL A 30 6.27 -12.18 0.39
C VAL A 30 5.28 -12.65 1.46
N LYS A 31 5.21 -13.97 1.63
CA LYS A 31 4.48 -14.64 2.72
C LYS A 31 5.46 -14.87 3.88
N ASP A 32 4.93 -15.12 5.08
CA ASP A 32 5.70 -15.56 6.26
C ASP A 32 6.62 -14.53 6.92
N PHE A 33 6.19 -13.27 7.04
CA PHE A 33 6.82 -12.32 7.97
C PHE A 33 5.85 -11.89 9.07
N ALA A 34 6.38 -11.56 10.25
CA ALA A 34 5.63 -11.03 11.37
C ALA A 34 5.98 -9.55 11.59
N CYS A 35 4.97 -8.74 11.90
CA CYS A 35 5.14 -7.39 12.40
C CYS A 35 4.81 -7.32 13.88
N TRP A 36 5.53 -6.44 14.56
CA TRP A 36 5.25 -6.00 15.91
C TRP A 36 5.13 -4.48 15.92
N ILE A 37 4.13 -3.96 16.61
CA ILE A 37 3.99 -2.53 16.88
C ILE A 37 3.99 -2.32 18.39
N ILE A 38 4.85 -1.41 18.86
CA ILE A 38 4.90 -1.03 20.27
C ILE A 38 3.79 -0.01 20.58
N PRO A 39 3.35 0.09 21.84
CA PRO A 39 2.26 0.99 22.26
C PRO A 39 2.35 2.42 21.69
N ALA A 40 3.51 3.08 21.84
CA ALA A 40 3.72 4.46 21.41
C ALA A 40 3.54 4.65 19.88
N ASP A 41 3.81 3.63 19.08
CA ASP A 41 3.75 3.67 17.61
C ASP A 41 2.34 3.45 17.07
N SER A 42 1.45 2.85 17.87
CA SER A 42 0.08 2.53 17.47
C SER A 42 -0.98 3.45 18.08
N GLY A 43 -0.59 4.24 19.09
CA GLY A 43 -1.52 4.98 19.94
C GLY A 43 -2.34 4.07 20.85
N LEU A 44 -1.91 2.83 21.04
CA LEU A 44 -2.60 1.81 21.85
C LEU A 44 -1.79 1.47 23.11
N PRO A 45 -2.42 1.00 24.19
CA PRO A 45 -1.73 0.64 25.43
C PRO A 45 -1.04 -0.72 25.35
N ASP A 46 -1.47 -1.59 24.43
CA ASP A 46 -0.92 -2.92 24.25
C ASP A 46 -0.09 -3.01 22.98
N ALA A 47 0.98 -3.80 23.05
CA ALA A 47 1.72 -4.18 21.87
C ALA A 47 0.91 -5.16 21.03
N LEU A 48 0.86 -4.96 19.70
CA LEU A 48 0.13 -5.85 18.80
C LEU A 48 1.11 -6.68 17.96
N THR A 49 0.92 -7.99 17.96
CA THR A 49 1.62 -8.93 17.08
C THR A 49 0.66 -9.41 15.99
N THR A 50 1.17 -9.58 14.77
CA THR A 50 0.33 -10.05 13.65
C THR A 50 0.05 -11.53 13.85
N LYS A 51 -1.24 -11.90 13.86
CA LYS A 51 -1.66 -13.32 13.92
C LYS A 51 -1.93 -13.92 12.53
N ASP A 52 -2.25 -13.09 11.52
CA ASP A 52 -2.58 -13.54 10.17
C ASP A 52 -2.28 -12.50 9.09
N LYS A 53 -1.94 -12.99 7.89
CA LYS A 53 -1.89 -12.30 6.58
C LYS A 53 -1.05 -11.03 6.55
N THR A 54 0.26 -11.22 6.46
CA THR A 54 1.20 -10.19 6.09
C THR A 54 1.35 -10.13 4.57
N LYS A 55 1.53 -8.93 4.01
CA LYS A 55 1.68 -8.72 2.57
C LYS A 55 2.88 -7.83 2.31
N ALA A 56 3.85 -8.28 1.52
CA ALA A 56 4.85 -7.40 0.95
C ALA A 56 4.55 -7.16 -0.53
N VAL A 57 4.83 -5.95 -1.01
CA VAL A 57 4.73 -5.59 -2.41
C VAL A 57 6.01 -4.87 -2.81
N GLU A 58 6.73 -5.42 -3.78
CA GLU A 58 7.86 -4.75 -4.42
C GLU A 58 7.38 -3.84 -5.56
N SER A 59 7.81 -2.59 -5.57
CA SER A 59 7.52 -1.63 -6.63
C SER A 59 8.56 -1.71 -7.74
N ALA A 60 8.21 -1.21 -8.93
CA ALA A 60 9.10 -1.07 -10.08
C ALA A 60 10.46 -0.40 -9.79
N SER A 61 10.46 0.52 -8.82
CA SER A 61 11.64 1.25 -8.34
C SER A 61 12.51 0.48 -7.34
N GLY A 62 12.16 -0.77 -7.03
CA GLY A 62 12.84 -1.64 -6.06
C GLY A 62 12.55 -1.29 -4.60
N ASN A 63 11.47 -0.56 -4.30
CA ASN A 63 11.05 -0.36 -2.91
C ASN A 63 10.10 -1.49 -2.52
N VAL A 64 10.20 -1.98 -1.29
CA VAL A 64 9.30 -3.00 -0.76
C VAL A 64 8.41 -2.37 0.30
N ASN A 65 7.09 -2.51 0.12
CA ASN A 65 6.08 -2.10 1.08
C ASN A 65 5.60 -3.33 1.86
N PHE A 66 6.01 -3.44 3.11
CA PHE A 66 5.50 -4.45 4.04
C PHE A 66 4.24 -3.91 4.71
N THR A 67 3.11 -4.59 4.52
CA THR A 67 1.82 -4.22 5.10
C THR A 67 1.39 -5.29 6.10
N CYS A 68 1.10 -4.85 7.31
CA CYS A 68 0.62 -5.68 8.41
C CYS A 68 -0.70 -5.13 8.92
N LYS A 69 -1.65 -6.04 9.15
CA LYS A 69 -2.97 -5.70 9.70
C LYS A 69 -3.11 -6.33 11.07
N PHE A 70 -3.54 -5.53 12.03
CA PHE A 70 -3.83 -5.98 13.38
C PHE A 70 -5.27 -5.65 13.73
N LYS A 71 -5.77 -6.39 14.72
CA LYS A 71 -7.06 -6.12 15.33
C LYS A 71 -6.87 -6.05 16.84
N PHE A 72 -7.33 -4.98 17.44
CA PHE A 72 -7.51 -4.88 18.89
C PHE A 72 -9.01 -4.84 19.21
N ASP A 73 -9.36 -5.15 20.45
CA ASP A 73 -10.73 -5.05 20.93
C ASP A 73 -10.98 -3.63 21.48
N PRO A 74 -11.76 -2.79 20.78
CA PRO A 74 -12.05 -1.43 21.26
C PRO A 74 -12.85 -1.43 22.57
N LYS A 75 -13.52 -2.52 22.94
CA LYS A 75 -14.25 -2.62 24.22
C LYS A 75 -13.31 -2.72 25.41
N LYS A 76 -12.08 -3.21 25.23
CA LYS A 76 -11.06 -3.23 26.30
C LYS A 76 -10.54 -1.83 26.62
N TYR A 77 -10.61 -0.91 25.65
CA TYR A 77 -10.08 0.45 25.74
C TYR A 77 -11.12 1.49 25.32
N PRO A 78 -12.24 1.59 26.06
CA PRO A 78 -13.35 2.47 25.67
C PRO A 78 -12.88 3.93 25.65
N GLY A 79 -13.13 4.60 24.51
CA GLY A 79 -12.82 6.02 24.35
C GLY A 79 -11.35 6.35 24.11
N LEU A 80 -10.46 5.36 23.99
CA LEU A 80 -9.05 5.58 23.68
C LEU A 80 -8.86 6.13 22.26
N ILE A 81 -9.46 5.47 21.27
CA ILE A 81 -9.39 5.88 19.86
C ILE A 81 -10.77 6.35 19.42
N LYS A 82 -11.05 7.64 19.62
CA LYS A 82 -12.33 8.27 19.22
C LYS A 82 -12.37 8.65 17.73
N LYS A 83 -11.20 8.80 17.11
CA LYS A 83 -11.01 9.12 15.69
C LYS A 83 -9.85 8.31 15.16
N ALA A 84 -9.78 8.12 13.84
CA ALA A 84 -8.62 7.47 13.25
C ALA A 84 -7.35 8.27 13.55
N VAL A 85 -6.32 7.59 14.05
CA VAL A 85 -5.02 8.21 14.37
C VAL A 85 -3.97 7.64 13.42
N LYS A 86 -3.11 8.52 12.93
CA LYS A 86 -1.98 8.17 12.08
C LYS A 86 -0.68 8.44 12.84
N HIS A 87 0.19 7.44 12.88
CA HIS A 87 1.54 7.52 13.42
C HIS A 87 2.53 7.27 12.28
N GLU A 88 3.67 7.96 12.27
CA GLU A 88 4.71 7.85 11.25
C GLU A 88 6.09 8.03 11.87
N GLY A 89 7.14 7.60 11.16
CA GLY A 89 8.53 7.90 11.53
C GLY A 89 9.13 7.00 12.62
N PHE A 90 8.41 5.98 13.07
CA PHE A 90 8.88 5.01 14.06
C PHE A 90 9.69 3.88 13.41
N PRO A 91 10.62 3.24 14.14
CA PRO A 91 11.44 2.16 13.60
C PRO A 91 10.61 0.92 13.29
N CYS A 92 10.77 0.35 12.09
CA CYS A 92 10.18 -0.93 11.70
C CYS A 92 11.27 -1.87 11.17
N GLY A 93 11.37 -3.04 11.77
CA GLY A 93 12.22 -4.13 11.32
C GLY A 93 11.55 -4.96 10.23
N THR A 94 12.30 -5.29 9.19
CA THR A 94 11.89 -6.18 8.09
C THR A 94 13.01 -7.18 7.82
N GLN A 95 12.74 -8.19 6.99
CA GLN A 95 13.78 -9.11 6.51
C GLN A 95 14.92 -8.43 5.72
N PHE A 96 14.75 -7.18 5.30
CA PHE A 96 15.76 -6.39 4.58
C PHE A 96 16.46 -5.34 5.48
N GLY A 97 16.20 -5.36 6.79
CA GLY A 97 16.75 -4.40 7.76
C GLY A 97 15.69 -3.49 8.38
N VAL A 98 16.16 -2.42 9.04
CA VAL A 98 15.31 -1.46 9.76
C VAL A 98 15.04 -0.22 8.90
N THR A 99 13.79 0.26 8.88
CA THR A 99 13.38 1.52 8.23
C THR A 99 12.62 2.43 9.20
N LYS A 100 12.73 3.76 9.01
CA LYS A 100 11.86 4.76 9.67
C LYS A 100 10.78 5.30 8.72
N ASN A 101 10.77 4.86 7.46
CA ASN A 101 9.71 5.20 6.52
C ASN A 101 8.51 4.30 6.78
N THR A 102 7.75 4.67 7.81
CA THR A 102 6.68 3.87 8.38
C THR A 102 5.41 4.69 8.52
N SER A 103 4.27 4.01 8.45
CA SER A 103 2.97 4.59 8.80
C SER A 103 2.10 3.53 9.47
N ALA A 104 1.49 3.88 10.59
CA ALA A 104 0.43 3.11 11.22
C ALA A 104 -0.85 3.93 11.26
N VAL A 105 -1.97 3.32 10.86
CA VAL A 105 -3.31 3.91 10.98
C VAL A 105 -4.13 3.04 11.91
N THR A 106 -4.56 3.62 13.03
CA THR A 106 -5.39 2.99 14.05
C THR A 106 -6.79 3.58 13.96
N THR A 107 -7.81 2.73 13.79
CA THR A 107 -9.21 3.14 13.63
C THR A 107 -10.02 2.94 14.92
N PRO A 108 -11.12 3.69 15.13
CA PRO A 108 -12.01 3.49 16.27
C PRO A 108 -12.61 2.08 16.36
N GLY A 109 -12.76 1.41 15.22
CA GLY A 109 -13.32 0.07 15.12
C GLY A 109 -12.37 -1.07 15.48
N GLY A 110 -11.18 -0.77 16.03
CA GLY A 110 -10.23 -1.80 16.45
C GLY A 110 -9.26 -2.26 15.37
N GLN A 111 -9.26 -1.66 14.16
CA GLN A 111 -8.34 -2.06 13.09
C GLN A 111 -7.09 -1.19 13.09
N VAL A 112 -5.94 -1.83 12.92
CA VAL A 112 -4.64 -1.16 12.74
C VAL A 112 -4.02 -1.63 11.43
N THR A 113 -3.56 -0.70 10.60
CA THR A 113 -2.76 -1.00 9.41
C THR A 113 -1.38 -0.38 9.56
N LEU A 114 -0.35 -1.21 9.60
CA LEU A 114 1.05 -0.81 9.58
C LEU A 114 1.61 -0.99 8.17
N VAL A 115 2.33 0.01 7.69
CA VAL A 115 3.09 -0.03 6.44
C VAL A 115 4.53 0.35 6.74
N CYS A 116 5.47 -0.52 6.37
CA CYS A 116 6.89 -0.25 6.42
C CYS A 116 7.45 -0.26 5.01
N LYS A 117 8.07 0.86 4.62
CA LYS A 117 8.69 1.01 3.30
C LYS A 117 10.20 0.91 3.45
N ILE A 118 10.80 -0.05 2.78
CA ILE A 118 12.25 -0.22 2.78
C ILE A 118 12.76 -0.33 1.35
N LYS A 119 13.91 0.28 1.11
CA LYS A 119 14.67 0.05 -0.10
C LYS A 119 15.72 -1.00 0.23
N PRO A 120 15.61 -2.23 -0.31
CA PRO A 120 16.62 -3.26 -0.09
C PRO A 120 17.99 -2.75 -0.56
N PRO A 121 19.09 -3.16 0.10
CA PRO A 121 20.42 -2.91 -0.41
C PRO A 121 20.55 -3.53 -1.81
N LYS A 122 21.20 -2.82 -2.74
CA LYS A 122 21.52 -3.40 -4.05
C LYS A 122 22.42 -4.61 -3.81
N LYS A 123 21.99 -5.78 -4.28
CA LYS A 123 22.83 -6.98 -4.32
C LYS A 123 23.98 -6.78 -5.30
#